data_AF-A0A346R268-F1
#
_entry.id   AF-A0A346R268-F1
#
_cell.length_a   1.000
_cell.length_b   1.000
_cell.length_c   1.000
_cell.angle_alpha   90.00
_cell.angle_beta   90.00
_cell.angle_gamma   90.00
#
_symmetry.space_group_name_H-M   'P 1'
#
loop_
_entity.id
_entity.type
_entity.pdbx_description
1 polymer ?
#
loop_
_entity_poly.entity_id
_entity_poly.type
_entity_poly.pdbx_seq_one_letter_code
_entity_poly.pdbx_strand_id
1 'polypeptide(L)'
;MPGGCDSEFWEQMEALHTNLLALDSPGKLPSILKSVATPTAVIVDGKGADLDLFVKWIQAVEQCLAGRHVPLICLASTAFKKPVAIRPDAILTHPVPAQTVVAHTRAMNRLITKRMEADVRTATLQSLEIALPKPNMPVSGGSPSNGPALLVVGTRGHFSQIESVLGAKISFVGAMTADMANLYLTWRNFDAVILDQENAEAIDTLLLLRANPIYHDLPIILLTEGLDADTTRMAYKARANDVMTLRSTRADLFLRLTIGIRTRRLDRSIQETLLACQDAIDDPSGDGVISSDHFKCYLSHAKKTAHLNCKPLTVTRLLIQTHDGENDGVPAKALERPALRLLRRLCRVEDLVGLVGDAGVIAVFPTTDEAGAHLAIRRIRSVMRNTPVTLDLGKKPIKLDAIAKIASVNSAA
;
A
#
# COMPACT_ATOMS: atom_id res chain seq x y z
N MET A 1 23.15 -18.79 -8.09
CA MET A 1 22.24 -18.89 -9.22
C MET A 1 22.83 -19.94 -10.16
N PRO A 2 22.04 -20.76 -10.87
CA PRO A 2 22.43 -21.28 -12.17
C PRO A 2 22.17 -20.21 -13.24
N GLY A 3 23.08 -20.08 -14.22
CA GLY A 3 23.26 -18.92 -15.10
C GLY A 3 22.08 -18.57 -16.02
N GLY A 4 21.91 -17.26 -16.24
CA GLY A 4 20.87 -16.68 -17.10
C GLY A 4 20.35 -15.30 -16.66
N CYS A 5 20.87 -14.74 -15.57
CA CYS A 5 20.49 -13.39 -15.14
C CYS A 5 20.84 -12.35 -16.20
N ASP A 6 19.86 -11.51 -16.53
CA ASP A 6 20.11 -10.27 -17.25
C ASP A 6 21.00 -9.39 -16.36
N SER A 7 22.29 -9.27 -16.67
CA SER A 7 23.20 -8.45 -15.86
C SER A 7 22.69 -7.01 -15.78
N GLU A 8 22.16 -6.49 -16.90
CA GLU A 8 21.61 -5.14 -16.99
C GLU A 8 20.41 -4.92 -16.04
N PHE A 9 19.49 -5.88 -15.92
CA PHE A 9 18.33 -5.75 -15.03
C PHE A 9 18.76 -5.62 -13.56
N TRP A 10 19.70 -6.45 -13.11
CA TRP A 10 20.15 -6.44 -11.72
C TRP A 10 21.07 -5.25 -11.41
N GLU A 11 21.87 -4.79 -12.37
CA GLU A 11 22.61 -3.52 -12.28
C GLU A 11 21.66 -2.33 -12.12
N GLN A 12 20.57 -2.28 -12.92
CA GLN A 12 19.54 -1.26 -12.77
C GLN A 12 18.82 -1.35 -11.42
N MET A 13 18.52 -2.56 -10.94
CA MET A 13 17.93 -2.77 -9.61
C MET A 13 18.86 -2.25 -8.50
N GLU A 14 20.16 -2.50 -8.59
CA GLU A 14 21.16 -2.05 -7.60
C GLU A 14 21.28 -0.53 -7.59
N ALA A 15 21.24 0.11 -8.76
CA ALA A 15 21.23 1.56 -8.89
C ALA A 15 19.95 2.21 -8.30
N LEU A 16 18.81 1.54 -8.38
CA LEU A 16 17.52 2.05 -7.91
C LEU A 16 17.21 1.71 -6.44
N HIS A 17 17.84 0.65 -5.92
CA HIS A 17 17.60 0.16 -4.57
C HIS A 17 18.94 -0.27 -3.94
N THR A 18 19.39 0.50 -2.95
CA THR A 18 20.64 0.23 -2.25
C THR A 18 20.57 -1.13 -1.53
N ASN A 19 21.65 -1.92 -1.65
CA ASN A 19 21.91 -3.19 -0.96
C ASN A 19 21.09 -4.40 -1.45
N LEU A 20 21.37 -4.88 -2.66
CA LEU A 20 20.92 -6.19 -3.13
C LEU A 20 21.87 -7.29 -2.65
N LEU A 21 21.31 -8.38 -2.13
CA LEU A 21 22.06 -9.58 -1.78
C LEU A 21 21.56 -10.74 -2.64
N ALA A 22 22.40 -11.20 -3.56
CA ALA A 22 22.10 -12.35 -4.41
C ALA A 22 22.29 -13.67 -3.65
N LEU A 23 21.33 -14.59 -3.79
CA LEU A 23 21.40 -15.93 -3.21
C LEU A 23 21.30 -17.00 -4.27
N ASP A 24 22.15 -18.02 -4.13
CA ASP A 24 22.19 -19.13 -5.07
C ASP A 24 21.16 -20.21 -4.78
N SER A 25 20.66 -20.25 -3.54
CA SER A 25 19.65 -21.20 -3.11
C SER A 25 18.82 -20.65 -1.95
N PRO A 26 17.53 -21.03 -1.85
CA PRO A 26 16.67 -20.64 -0.73
C PRO A 26 17.21 -21.09 0.64
N GLY A 27 18.01 -22.17 0.68
CA GLY A 27 18.57 -22.70 1.94
C GLY A 27 19.54 -21.76 2.66
N LYS A 28 20.09 -20.75 1.98
CA LYS A 28 20.91 -19.70 2.59
C LYS A 28 20.08 -18.57 3.23
N LEU A 29 18.78 -18.48 2.93
CA LEU A 29 17.92 -17.40 3.42
C LEU A 29 17.80 -17.37 4.97
N PRO A 30 17.65 -18.51 5.69
CA PRO A 30 17.54 -18.50 7.14
C PRO A 30 18.76 -17.91 7.88
N SER A 31 19.97 -18.05 7.35
CA SER A 31 21.16 -17.47 7.98
C SER A 31 21.21 -15.96 7.81
N ILE A 32 20.79 -15.43 6.67
CA ILE A 32 20.71 -13.98 6.40
C ILE A 32 19.64 -13.33 7.26
N LEU A 33 18.48 -13.97 7.31
CA LEU A 33 17.35 -13.60 8.16
C LEU A 33 17.67 -13.62 9.67
N LYS A 34 18.83 -14.17 10.08
CA LYS A 34 19.37 -14.17 11.44
C LYS A 34 20.55 -13.22 11.65
N SER A 35 21.30 -12.89 10.59
CA SER A 35 22.63 -12.26 10.70
C SER A 35 22.68 -10.79 10.31
N VAL A 36 21.68 -10.27 9.57
CA VAL A 36 21.67 -8.90 9.07
C VAL A 36 20.22 -8.39 9.09
N ALA A 37 20.05 -7.06 9.25
CA ALA A 37 18.78 -6.34 9.21
C ALA A 37 17.72 -6.99 8.28
N THR A 38 16.48 -7.06 8.74
CA THR A 38 15.39 -7.71 8.01
C THR A 38 15.29 -7.16 6.58
N PRO A 39 15.37 -8.02 5.55
CA PRO A 39 15.33 -7.56 4.17
C PRO A 39 13.99 -6.84 3.91
N THR A 40 14.03 -5.81 3.05
CA THR A 40 12.82 -5.06 2.69
C THR A 40 11.91 -5.84 1.72
N ALA A 41 12.46 -6.83 1.03
CA ALA A 41 11.74 -7.79 0.20
C ALA A 41 12.63 -8.99 -0.09
N VAL A 42 12.00 -10.12 -0.42
CA VAL A 42 12.67 -11.24 -1.08
C VAL A 42 12.11 -11.37 -2.48
N ILE A 43 13.00 -11.37 -3.48
CA ILE A 43 12.64 -11.53 -4.88
C ILE A 43 13.10 -12.92 -5.33
N VAL A 44 12.18 -13.71 -5.88
CA VAL A 44 12.50 -15.01 -6.50
C VAL A 44 12.34 -14.86 -8.00
N ASP A 45 13.45 -14.98 -8.72
CA ASP A 45 13.47 -14.90 -10.18
C ASP A 45 13.40 -16.31 -10.79
N GLY A 46 12.40 -16.52 -11.65
CA GLY A 46 12.19 -17.78 -12.37
C GLY A 46 12.89 -17.82 -13.74
N LYS A 47 13.63 -16.78 -14.14
CA LYS A 47 14.37 -16.78 -15.41
C LYS A 47 15.40 -17.91 -15.43
N GLY A 48 15.34 -18.73 -16.50
CA GLY A 48 16.21 -19.89 -16.67
C GLY A 48 15.85 -21.13 -15.83
N ALA A 49 14.82 -21.05 -14.97
CA ALA A 49 14.33 -22.19 -14.21
C ALA A 49 13.10 -22.82 -14.88
N ASP A 50 12.96 -24.15 -14.77
CA ASP A 50 11.68 -24.78 -15.06
C ASP A 50 10.63 -24.40 -14.00
N LEU A 51 9.35 -24.60 -14.34
CA LEU A 51 8.23 -24.18 -13.50
C LEU A 51 8.19 -24.92 -12.15
N ASP A 52 8.55 -26.20 -12.12
CA ASP A 52 8.46 -27.03 -10.91
C ASP A 52 9.56 -26.62 -9.91
N LEU A 53 10.76 -26.33 -10.40
CA LEU A 53 11.87 -25.80 -9.61
C LEU A 53 11.55 -24.41 -9.08
N PHE A 54 10.99 -23.54 -9.93
CA PHE A 54 10.57 -22.20 -9.52
C PHE A 54 9.53 -22.24 -8.39
N VAL A 55 8.50 -23.10 -8.52
CA VAL A 55 7.49 -23.30 -7.46
C VAL A 55 8.11 -23.82 -6.18
N LYS A 56 9.07 -24.77 -6.25
CA LYS A 56 9.79 -25.27 -5.07
C LYS A 56 10.58 -24.16 -4.37
N TRP A 57 11.23 -23.27 -5.12
CA TRP A 57 11.94 -22.12 -4.52
C TRP A 57 10.97 -21.19 -3.80
N ILE A 58 9.83 -20.86 -4.41
CA ILE A 58 8.80 -20.02 -3.81
C ILE A 58 8.33 -20.63 -2.48
N GLN A 59 7.96 -21.92 -2.48
CA GLN A 59 7.49 -22.61 -1.28
C GLN A 59 8.54 -22.65 -0.16
N ALA A 60 9.82 -22.87 -0.50
CA ALA A 60 10.90 -22.84 0.47
C ALA A 60 11.07 -21.43 1.10
N VAL A 61 10.96 -20.39 0.28
CA VAL A 61 11.03 -19.00 0.76
C VAL A 61 9.83 -18.65 1.62
N GLU A 62 8.61 -19.02 1.23
CA GLU A 62 7.39 -18.81 2.03
C GLU A 62 7.50 -19.42 3.43
N GLN A 63 8.05 -20.63 3.54
CA GLN A 63 8.31 -21.27 4.83
C GLN A 63 9.32 -20.48 5.67
N CYS A 64 10.38 -19.95 5.06
CA CYS A 64 11.38 -19.14 5.76
C CYS A 64 10.83 -17.79 6.23
N LEU A 65 9.90 -17.22 5.47
CA LEU A 65 9.27 -15.93 5.75
C LEU A 65 8.02 -16.04 6.64
N ALA A 66 7.60 -17.25 6.99
CA ALA A 66 6.41 -17.47 7.81
C ALA A 66 6.48 -16.67 9.13
N GLY A 67 5.45 -15.85 9.36
CA GLY A 67 5.36 -14.97 10.54
C GLY A 67 6.23 -13.72 10.49
N ARG A 68 6.93 -13.45 9.37
CA ARG A 68 7.76 -12.25 9.19
C ARG A 68 7.05 -11.22 8.30
N HIS A 69 7.29 -9.95 8.58
CA HIS A 69 6.80 -8.81 7.82
C HIS A 69 7.73 -8.47 6.64
N VAL A 70 8.01 -9.46 5.78
CA VAL A 70 8.87 -9.30 4.60
C VAL A 70 8.09 -9.77 3.36
N PRO A 71 7.94 -8.92 2.33
CA PRO A 71 7.16 -9.28 1.15
C PRO A 71 7.92 -10.23 0.23
N LEU A 72 7.20 -11.17 -0.36
CA LEU A 72 7.68 -12.11 -1.37
C LEU A 72 7.19 -11.72 -2.76
N ILE A 73 8.12 -11.37 -3.65
CA ILE A 73 7.86 -11.01 -5.05
C ILE A 73 8.43 -12.08 -5.97
N CYS A 74 7.62 -12.58 -6.89
CA CYS A 74 8.02 -13.61 -7.83
C CYS A 74 8.07 -13.05 -9.25
N LEU A 75 9.18 -13.27 -9.96
CA LEU A 75 9.33 -12.90 -11.37
C LEU A 75 9.17 -14.16 -12.23
N ALA A 76 8.00 -14.32 -12.84
CA ALA A 76 7.66 -15.49 -13.62
C ALA A 76 8.11 -15.33 -15.08
N SER A 77 8.87 -16.29 -15.59
CA SER A 77 9.25 -16.38 -17.01
C SER A 77 8.32 -17.28 -17.83
N THR A 78 7.52 -18.11 -17.18
CA THR A 78 6.60 -19.05 -17.83
C THR A 78 5.25 -19.03 -17.14
N ALA A 79 4.17 -19.23 -17.91
CA ALA A 79 2.82 -19.29 -17.37
C ALA A 79 2.61 -20.57 -16.54
N PHE A 80 1.94 -20.45 -15.39
CA PHE A 80 1.61 -21.59 -14.54
C PHE A 80 0.62 -22.51 -15.27
N LYS A 81 0.99 -23.77 -15.54
CA LYS A 81 0.13 -24.69 -16.31
C LYS A 81 -0.95 -25.38 -15.49
N LYS A 82 -0.75 -25.48 -14.18
CA LYS A 82 -1.64 -26.17 -13.23
C LYS A 82 -1.87 -25.27 -12.01
N PRO A 83 -2.98 -25.44 -11.28
CA PRO A 83 -3.17 -24.78 -10.00
C PRO A 83 -2.01 -25.12 -9.07
N VAL A 84 -1.41 -24.09 -8.48
CA VAL A 84 -0.30 -24.21 -7.53
C VAL A 84 -0.69 -23.58 -6.21
N ALA A 85 -0.34 -24.25 -5.11
CA ALA A 85 -0.56 -23.74 -3.77
C ALA A 85 0.65 -22.90 -3.32
N ILE A 86 0.73 -21.68 -3.84
CA ILE A 86 1.67 -20.64 -3.43
C ILE A 86 0.91 -19.37 -3.04
N ARG A 87 1.51 -18.55 -2.20
CA ARG A 87 0.95 -17.30 -1.66
C ARG A 87 1.98 -16.17 -1.65
N PRO A 88 2.63 -15.86 -2.78
CA PRO A 88 3.46 -14.66 -2.86
C PRO A 88 2.58 -13.39 -2.75
N ASP A 89 3.21 -12.28 -2.42
CA ASP A 89 2.52 -10.98 -2.33
C ASP A 89 2.34 -10.33 -3.71
N ALA A 90 3.23 -10.66 -4.66
CA ALA A 90 3.11 -10.26 -6.06
C ALA A 90 3.77 -11.28 -7.01
N ILE A 91 3.20 -11.42 -8.21
CA ILE A 91 3.82 -12.13 -9.34
C ILE A 91 3.86 -11.16 -10.51
N LEU A 92 5.03 -11.00 -11.12
CA LEU A 92 5.26 -10.16 -12.30
C LEU A 92 5.77 -11.02 -13.45
N THR A 93 5.34 -10.74 -14.67
CA THR A 93 5.74 -11.51 -15.86
C THR A 93 6.94 -10.89 -16.54
N HIS A 94 7.96 -11.69 -16.87
CA HIS A 94 9.05 -11.24 -17.73
C HIS A 94 8.57 -10.97 -19.16
N PRO A 95 9.15 -9.98 -19.87
CA PRO A 95 10.18 -9.05 -19.39
C PRO A 95 9.58 -7.97 -18.46
N VAL A 96 10.20 -7.76 -17.29
CA VAL A 96 9.75 -6.76 -16.31
C VAL A 96 10.85 -5.72 -16.06
N PRO A 97 10.55 -4.41 -16.16
CA PRO A 97 11.52 -3.37 -15.82
C PRO A 97 11.88 -3.34 -14.33
N ALA A 98 13.14 -3.03 -14.01
CA ALA A 98 13.61 -2.88 -12.63
C ALA A 98 12.78 -1.87 -11.83
N GLN A 99 12.38 -0.74 -12.46
CA GLN A 99 11.56 0.29 -11.81
C GLN A 99 10.21 -0.27 -11.33
N THR A 100 9.62 -1.20 -12.08
CA THR A 100 8.36 -1.86 -11.72
C THR A 100 8.53 -2.69 -10.46
N VAL A 101 9.58 -3.52 -10.39
CA VAL A 101 9.86 -4.36 -9.21
C VAL A 101 10.10 -3.50 -7.97
N VAL A 102 10.83 -2.39 -8.11
CA VAL A 102 11.05 -1.42 -7.03
C VAL A 102 9.73 -0.77 -6.60
N ALA A 103 8.85 -0.39 -7.55
CA ALA A 103 7.55 0.19 -7.23
C ALA A 103 6.65 -0.79 -6.46
N HIS A 104 6.59 -2.05 -6.88
CA HIS A 104 5.87 -3.11 -6.18
C HIS A 104 6.45 -3.37 -4.78
N THR A 105 7.77 -3.42 -4.66
CA THR A 105 8.47 -3.53 -3.37
C THR A 105 8.06 -2.41 -2.41
N ARG A 106 8.03 -1.16 -2.88
CA ARG A 106 7.61 0.00 -2.06
C ARG A 106 6.14 -0.10 -1.67
N ALA A 107 5.26 -0.49 -2.59
CA ALA A 107 3.83 -0.65 -2.31
C ALA A 107 3.59 -1.73 -1.23
N MET A 108 4.29 -2.86 -1.32
CA MET A 108 4.15 -3.95 -0.34
C MET A 108 4.73 -3.59 1.02
N ASN A 109 5.89 -2.91 1.07
CA ASN A 109 6.44 -2.38 2.32
C ASN A 109 5.49 -1.39 3.00
N ARG A 110 4.76 -0.60 2.21
CA ARG A 110 3.73 0.31 2.73
C ARG A 110 2.55 -0.46 3.32
N LEU A 111 2.05 -1.49 2.63
CA LEU A 111 0.99 -2.35 3.16
C LEU A 111 1.41 -3.03 4.47
N ILE A 112 2.66 -3.51 4.53
CA ILE A 112 3.25 -4.07 5.76
C ILE A 112 3.32 -3.03 6.88
N THR A 113 3.72 -1.80 6.58
CA THR A 113 3.71 -0.70 7.55
C THR A 113 2.31 -0.45 8.11
N LYS A 114 1.30 -0.34 7.23
CA LYS A 114 -0.10 -0.20 7.66
C LYS A 114 -0.54 -1.35 8.56
N ARG A 115 -0.16 -2.58 8.24
CA ARG A 115 -0.48 -3.77 9.04
C ARG A 115 0.15 -3.70 10.44
N MET A 116 1.46 -3.41 10.53
CA MET A 116 2.15 -3.29 11.81
C MET A 116 1.52 -2.19 12.68
N GLU A 117 1.14 -1.07 12.08
CA GLU A 117 0.45 0.00 12.79
C GLU A 117 -0.95 -0.44 13.26
N ALA A 118 -1.70 -1.19 12.46
CA ALA A 118 -3.00 -1.72 12.86
C ALA A 118 -2.87 -2.66 14.06
N ASP A 119 -1.83 -3.51 14.07
CA ASP A 119 -1.50 -4.38 15.20
C ASP A 119 -1.15 -3.56 16.45
N VAL A 120 -0.37 -2.48 16.31
CA VAL A 120 -0.03 -1.55 17.41
C VAL A 120 -1.29 -0.90 18.00
N ARG A 121 -2.17 -0.36 17.15
CA ARG A 121 -3.40 0.30 17.61
C ARG A 121 -4.37 -0.69 18.25
N THR A 122 -4.50 -1.89 17.71
CA THR A 122 -5.30 -2.97 18.29
C THR A 122 -4.79 -3.36 19.67
N ALA A 123 -3.47 -3.57 19.82
CA ALA A 123 -2.84 -3.89 21.10
C ALA A 123 -3.01 -2.75 22.13
N THR A 124 -2.99 -1.50 21.66
CA THR A 124 -3.25 -0.32 22.49
C THR A 124 -4.66 -0.35 23.05
N LEU A 125 -5.68 -0.52 22.21
CA LEU A 125 -7.08 -0.59 22.66
C LEU A 125 -7.30 -1.75 23.64
N GLN A 126 -6.73 -2.92 23.37
CA GLN A 126 -6.80 -4.06 24.27
C GLN A 126 -6.18 -3.76 25.65
N SER A 127 -5.03 -3.07 25.67
CA SER A 127 -4.35 -2.69 26.92
C SER A 127 -5.10 -1.62 27.71
N LEU A 128 -5.92 -0.81 27.02
CA LEU A 128 -6.81 0.18 27.61
C LEU A 128 -8.20 -0.40 27.93
N GLU A 129 -8.41 -1.70 27.70
CA GLU A 129 -9.70 -2.39 27.87
C GLU A 129 -10.85 -1.78 27.03
N ILE A 130 -10.50 -1.13 25.92
CA ILE A 130 -11.45 -0.57 24.96
C ILE A 130 -11.84 -1.66 23.97
N ALA A 131 -13.14 -1.85 23.78
CA ALA A 131 -13.66 -2.82 22.84
C ALA A 131 -13.13 -2.56 21.42
N LEU A 132 -12.66 -3.61 20.75
CA LEU A 132 -12.18 -3.50 19.39
C LEU A 132 -13.31 -3.08 18.45
N PRO A 133 -13.16 -1.99 17.70
CA PRO A 133 -14.19 -1.54 16.79
C PRO A 133 -14.35 -2.57 15.67
N LYS A 134 -15.61 -2.83 15.29
CA LYS A 134 -15.90 -3.63 14.11
C LYS A 134 -15.78 -2.73 12.87
N PRO A 135 -15.06 -3.14 11.82
CA PRO A 135 -15.02 -2.38 10.57
C PRO A 135 -16.44 -2.12 10.07
N ASN A 136 -16.78 -0.86 9.79
CA ASN A 136 -18.14 -0.44 9.45
C ASN A 136 -18.53 -0.70 7.99
N MET A 137 -17.59 -1.05 7.11
CA MET A 137 -17.85 -1.21 5.68
C MET A 137 -17.74 -2.67 5.25
N PRO A 138 -18.64 -3.16 4.37
CA PRO A 138 -18.39 -4.40 3.68
C PRO A 138 -17.16 -4.19 2.79
N VAL A 139 -16.14 -5.04 2.99
CA VAL A 139 -14.92 -5.10 2.16
C VAL A 139 -15.27 -5.24 0.67
N SER A 140 -16.46 -5.77 0.37
CA SER A 140 -17.02 -5.91 -0.98
C SER A 140 -18.07 -4.85 -1.28
N GLY A 141 -17.98 -4.20 -2.44
CA GLY A 141 -18.97 -3.22 -2.93
C GLY A 141 -20.38 -3.78 -3.09
N GLY A 142 -21.13 -3.85 -1.99
CA GLY A 142 -22.59 -4.01 -1.98
C GLY A 142 -23.14 -5.39 -2.39
N SER A 143 -22.32 -6.44 -2.52
CA SER A 143 -22.84 -7.78 -2.80
C SER A 143 -23.28 -8.49 -1.51
N PRO A 144 -24.50 -9.08 -1.45
CA PRO A 144 -24.97 -9.84 -0.29
C PRO A 144 -24.07 -11.02 0.11
N SER A 145 -23.29 -11.55 -0.85
CA SER A 145 -22.39 -12.68 -0.64
C SER A 145 -20.98 -12.28 -0.15
N ASN A 146 -20.66 -10.97 -0.07
CA ASN A 146 -19.31 -10.46 0.22
C ASN A 146 -18.22 -11.05 -0.72
N GLY A 147 -18.61 -11.50 -1.91
CA GLY A 147 -17.71 -12.07 -2.91
C GLY A 147 -16.89 -11.01 -3.66
N PRO A 148 -15.74 -11.39 -4.24
CA PRO A 148 -14.94 -10.51 -5.10
C PRO A 148 -15.71 -10.00 -6.30
N ALA A 149 -15.47 -8.73 -6.66
CA ALA A 149 -16.06 -8.07 -7.80
C ALA A 149 -14.97 -7.67 -8.80
N LEU A 150 -15.14 -8.06 -10.06
CA LEU A 150 -14.21 -7.76 -11.14
C LEU A 150 -14.90 -6.97 -12.24
N LEU A 151 -14.18 -5.96 -12.74
CA LEU A 151 -14.57 -5.18 -13.90
C LEU A 151 -13.70 -5.62 -15.08
N VAL A 152 -14.34 -6.07 -16.16
CA VAL A 152 -13.65 -6.37 -17.42
C VAL A 152 -13.98 -5.25 -18.38
N VAL A 153 -12.96 -4.57 -18.91
CA VAL A 153 -13.13 -3.43 -19.82
C VAL A 153 -12.67 -3.84 -21.21
N GLY A 154 -13.53 -3.67 -22.20
CA GLY A 154 -13.20 -3.89 -23.61
C GLY A 154 -14.18 -4.80 -24.34
N THR A 155 -13.90 -4.99 -25.63
CA THR A 155 -14.83 -5.60 -26.60
C THR A 155 -14.26 -6.83 -27.28
N ARG A 156 -13.07 -7.29 -26.89
CA ARG A 156 -12.36 -8.42 -27.53
C ARG A 156 -12.98 -9.79 -27.27
N GLY A 157 -14.05 -9.84 -26.48
CA GLY A 157 -14.89 -11.04 -26.32
C GLY A 157 -14.30 -12.10 -25.41
N HIS A 158 -13.28 -11.78 -24.60
CA HIS A 158 -12.72 -12.75 -23.65
C HIS A 158 -13.45 -12.79 -22.30
N PHE A 159 -14.51 -11.99 -22.14
CA PHE A 159 -15.36 -11.96 -20.95
C PHE A 159 -15.80 -13.35 -20.48
N SER A 160 -16.41 -14.16 -21.37
CA SER A 160 -16.89 -15.50 -21.01
C SER A 160 -15.75 -16.47 -20.66
N GLN A 161 -14.57 -16.30 -21.27
CA GLN A 161 -13.40 -17.10 -20.92
C GLN A 161 -12.92 -16.75 -19.51
N ILE A 162 -12.78 -15.46 -19.20
CA ILE A 162 -12.39 -14.96 -17.87
C ILE A 162 -13.39 -15.42 -16.81
N GLU A 163 -14.69 -15.30 -17.08
CA GLU A 163 -15.76 -15.75 -16.18
C GLU A 163 -15.67 -17.26 -15.89
N SER A 164 -15.41 -18.07 -16.94
CA SER A 164 -15.26 -19.53 -16.79
C SER A 164 -14.05 -19.96 -15.95
N VAL A 165 -13.00 -19.12 -15.86
CA VAL A 165 -11.77 -19.40 -15.11
C VAL A 165 -11.97 -19.25 -13.62
N LEU A 166 -12.73 -18.23 -13.22
CA LEU A 166 -12.82 -17.75 -11.84
C LEU A 166 -14.05 -18.32 -11.11
N GLY A 167 -15.02 -18.84 -11.87
CA GLY A 167 -16.17 -19.57 -11.36
C GLY A 167 -17.23 -18.68 -10.68
N ALA A 168 -18.33 -19.30 -10.26
CA ALA A 168 -19.56 -18.63 -9.81
C ALA A 168 -19.45 -17.79 -8.51
N LYS A 169 -18.28 -17.74 -7.86
CA LYS A 169 -18.08 -17.02 -6.59
C LYS A 169 -17.58 -15.59 -6.77
N ILE A 170 -17.21 -15.20 -8.00
CA ILE A 170 -16.74 -13.85 -8.32
C ILE A 170 -17.82 -13.16 -9.17
N SER A 171 -18.19 -11.93 -8.79
CA SER A 171 -19.12 -11.10 -9.54
C SER A 171 -18.39 -10.39 -10.68
N PHE A 172 -18.86 -10.57 -11.91
CA PHE A 172 -18.31 -9.91 -13.10
C PHE A 172 -19.22 -8.80 -13.57
N VAL A 173 -18.61 -7.69 -13.98
CA VAL A 173 -19.26 -6.63 -14.73
C VAL A 173 -18.40 -6.34 -15.95
N GLY A 174 -19.02 -6.37 -17.13
CA GLY A 174 -18.37 -6.00 -18.38
C GLY A 174 -18.68 -4.54 -18.72
N ALA A 175 -17.65 -3.76 -19.06
CA ALA A 175 -17.79 -2.42 -19.62
C ALA A 175 -17.20 -2.42 -21.04
N MET A 176 -17.98 -1.97 -22.02
CA MET A 176 -17.53 -1.97 -23.42
C MET A 176 -16.54 -0.83 -23.72
N THR A 177 -16.53 0.22 -22.90
CA THR A 177 -15.68 1.41 -23.08
C THR A 177 -15.09 1.88 -21.75
N ALA A 178 -14.03 2.69 -21.82
CA ALA A 178 -13.43 3.34 -20.66
C ALA A 178 -14.43 4.23 -19.89
N ASP A 179 -15.34 4.92 -20.60
CA ASP A 179 -16.37 5.77 -19.99
C ASP A 179 -17.39 4.95 -19.20
N MET A 180 -17.83 3.81 -19.74
CA MET A 180 -18.69 2.88 -19.01
C MET A 180 -17.98 2.33 -17.77
N ALA A 181 -16.70 1.99 -17.91
CA ALA A 181 -15.88 1.50 -16.80
C ALA A 181 -15.82 2.53 -15.67
N ASN A 182 -15.55 3.80 -16.00
CA ASN A 182 -15.55 4.91 -15.04
C ASN A 182 -16.93 5.08 -14.37
N LEU A 183 -18.02 5.04 -15.14
CA LEU A 183 -19.37 5.13 -14.58
C LEU A 183 -19.64 4.01 -13.57
N TYR A 184 -19.31 2.76 -13.91
CA TYR A 184 -19.52 1.62 -13.00
C TYR A 184 -18.65 1.72 -11.75
N LEU A 185 -17.42 2.19 -11.87
CA LEU A 185 -16.53 2.46 -10.73
C LEU A 185 -17.07 3.53 -9.77
N THR A 186 -17.99 4.41 -10.22
CA THR A 186 -18.68 5.35 -9.32
C THR A 186 -19.84 4.72 -8.55
N TRP A 187 -20.51 3.73 -9.14
CA TRP A 187 -21.69 3.10 -8.55
C TRP A 187 -21.35 1.94 -7.62
N ARG A 188 -20.22 1.27 -7.87
CA ARG A 188 -19.82 0.07 -7.14
C ARG A 188 -18.31 -0.02 -6.99
N ASN A 189 -17.88 -0.58 -5.85
CA ASN A 189 -16.47 -0.93 -5.64
C ASN A 189 -16.12 -2.26 -6.33
N PHE A 190 -15.01 -2.25 -7.05
CA PHE A 190 -14.38 -3.42 -7.65
C PHE A 190 -13.07 -3.76 -6.94
N ASP A 191 -12.73 -5.04 -6.90
CA ASP A 191 -11.50 -5.55 -6.29
C ASP A 191 -10.32 -5.57 -7.27
N ALA A 192 -10.60 -5.72 -8.57
CA ALA A 192 -9.62 -5.56 -9.63
C ALA A 192 -10.30 -5.27 -10.98
N VAL A 193 -9.50 -4.79 -11.94
CA VAL A 193 -9.89 -4.51 -13.32
C VAL A 193 -9.03 -5.34 -14.27
N ILE A 194 -9.67 -5.88 -15.30
CA ILE A 194 -9.00 -6.53 -16.43
C ILE A 194 -9.24 -5.68 -17.66
N LEU A 195 -8.17 -5.26 -18.32
CA LEU A 195 -8.24 -4.53 -19.59
C LEU A 195 -8.11 -5.54 -20.72
N ASP A 196 -9.21 -5.76 -21.42
CA ASP A 196 -9.38 -6.62 -22.58
C ASP A 196 -9.66 -5.78 -23.84
N GLN A 197 -8.77 -4.82 -24.09
CA GLN A 197 -8.82 -3.86 -25.19
C GLN A 197 -7.60 -4.04 -26.11
N GLU A 198 -7.55 -3.30 -27.21
CA GLU A 198 -6.31 -3.16 -27.96
C GLU A 198 -5.23 -2.48 -27.10
N ASN A 199 -3.95 -2.79 -27.34
CA ASN A 199 -2.85 -2.38 -26.46
C ASN A 199 -2.83 -0.85 -26.21
N ALA A 200 -3.01 -0.04 -27.26
CA ALA A 200 -3.02 1.42 -27.14
C ALA A 200 -4.19 1.92 -26.29
N GLU A 201 -5.41 1.45 -26.58
CA GLU A 201 -6.62 1.83 -25.87
C GLU A 201 -6.60 1.37 -24.40
N ALA A 202 -6.04 0.18 -24.13
CA ALA A 202 -5.85 -0.33 -22.78
C ALA A 202 -4.88 0.57 -21.98
N ILE A 203 -3.78 1.02 -22.60
CA ILE A 203 -2.83 1.94 -21.96
C ILE A 203 -3.48 3.28 -21.64
N ASP A 204 -4.28 3.83 -22.56
CA ASP A 204 -5.01 5.08 -22.34
C ASP A 204 -6.05 4.94 -21.21
N THR A 205 -6.79 3.83 -21.20
CA THR A 205 -7.75 3.50 -20.13
C THR A 205 -7.04 3.36 -18.78
N LEU A 206 -5.88 2.69 -18.76
CA LEU A 206 -5.05 2.56 -17.57
C LEU A 206 -4.59 3.92 -17.04
N LEU A 207 -4.10 4.82 -17.90
CA LEU A 207 -3.68 6.17 -17.51
C LEU A 207 -4.84 6.97 -16.93
N LEU A 208 -6.03 6.88 -17.54
CA LEU A 208 -7.24 7.54 -17.07
C LEU A 208 -7.63 7.05 -15.66
N LEU A 209 -7.61 5.73 -15.44
CA LEU A 209 -7.90 5.14 -14.13
C LEU A 209 -6.86 5.54 -13.08
N ARG A 210 -5.57 5.57 -13.45
CA ARG A 210 -4.46 5.95 -12.55
C ARG A 210 -4.42 7.43 -12.21
N ALA A 211 -4.98 8.30 -13.06
CA ALA A 211 -5.12 9.72 -12.78
C ALA A 211 -6.12 10.00 -11.63
N ASN A 212 -7.08 9.11 -11.41
CA ASN A 212 -8.03 9.25 -10.31
C ASN A 212 -7.43 8.70 -8.99
N PRO A 213 -7.28 9.53 -7.94
CA PRO A 213 -6.72 9.10 -6.66
C PRO A 213 -7.47 7.93 -5.99
N ILE A 214 -8.78 7.78 -6.27
CA ILE A 214 -9.62 6.72 -5.71
C ILE A 214 -9.23 5.34 -6.28
N TYR A 215 -8.90 5.29 -7.57
CA TYR A 215 -8.59 4.05 -8.30
C TYR A 215 -7.08 3.86 -8.50
N HIS A 216 -6.26 4.79 -7.99
CA HIS A 216 -4.82 4.76 -8.11
C HIS A 216 -4.19 3.42 -7.68
N ASP A 217 -4.70 2.81 -6.60
CA ASP A 217 -4.21 1.54 -6.05
C ASP A 217 -5.07 0.32 -6.45
N LEU A 218 -6.03 0.49 -7.37
CA LEU A 218 -6.85 -0.61 -7.88
C LEU A 218 -5.96 -1.59 -8.67
N PRO A 219 -6.01 -2.90 -8.41
CA PRO A 219 -5.26 -3.85 -9.24
C PRO A 219 -5.79 -3.85 -10.68
N ILE A 220 -4.92 -3.58 -11.65
CA ILE A 220 -5.26 -3.57 -13.07
C ILE A 220 -4.31 -4.53 -13.80
N ILE A 221 -4.88 -5.54 -14.46
CA ILE A 221 -4.16 -6.48 -15.32
C ILE A 221 -4.50 -6.16 -16.77
N LEU A 222 -3.49 -5.97 -17.60
CA LEU A 222 -3.65 -5.79 -19.03
C LEU A 222 -3.53 -7.15 -19.73
N LEU A 223 -4.54 -7.51 -20.53
CA LEU A 223 -4.49 -8.66 -21.43
C LEU A 223 -4.03 -8.20 -22.81
N THR A 224 -3.02 -8.88 -23.34
CA THR A 224 -2.43 -8.57 -24.66
C THR A 224 -2.33 -9.83 -25.53
N GLU A 225 -2.31 -9.66 -26.85
CA GLU A 225 -2.12 -10.79 -27.79
C GLU A 225 -0.72 -11.41 -27.68
N GLY A 226 0.27 -10.58 -27.35
CA GLY A 226 1.67 -10.97 -27.23
C GLY A 226 2.43 -10.07 -26.25
N LEU A 227 3.50 -10.60 -25.67
CA LEU A 227 4.40 -9.85 -24.80
C LEU A 227 5.48 -9.16 -25.65
N ASP A 228 5.09 -8.19 -26.47
CA ASP A 228 6.08 -7.33 -27.11
C ASP A 228 6.71 -6.38 -26.08
N ALA A 229 8.03 -6.22 -26.15
CA ALA A 229 8.78 -5.51 -25.12
C ALA A 229 8.36 -4.04 -24.97
N ASP A 230 7.93 -3.41 -26.06
CA ASP A 230 7.51 -2.00 -26.06
C ASP A 230 6.16 -1.82 -25.37
N THR A 231 5.14 -2.61 -25.71
CA THR A 231 3.84 -2.59 -25.03
C THR A 231 3.98 -2.93 -23.56
N THR A 232 4.71 -3.99 -23.21
CA THR A 232 4.93 -4.37 -21.80
C THR A 232 5.59 -3.23 -21.02
N ARG A 233 6.61 -2.59 -21.61
CA ARG A 233 7.28 -1.43 -21.02
C ARG A 233 6.34 -0.24 -20.86
N MET A 234 5.51 0.08 -21.86
CA MET A 234 4.55 1.18 -21.79
C MET A 234 3.46 0.91 -20.74
N ALA A 235 2.92 -0.31 -20.68
CA ALA A 235 1.92 -0.70 -19.70
C ALA A 235 2.46 -0.60 -18.26
N TYR A 236 3.68 -1.09 -18.01
CA TYR A 236 4.30 -0.93 -16.69
C TYR A 236 4.65 0.52 -16.37
N LYS A 237 5.08 1.32 -17.35
CA LYS A 237 5.28 2.77 -17.19
C LYS A 237 3.97 3.48 -16.82
N ALA A 238 2.85 3.03 -17.38
CA ALA A 238 1.50 3.47 -17.03
C ALA A 238 0.97 2.84 -15.71
N ARG A 239 1.79 2.08 -14.97
CA ARG A 239 1.48 1.45 -13.67
C ARG A 239 0.43 0.33 -13.76
N ALA A 240 0.50 -0.51 -14.78
CA ALA A 240 -0.16 -1.81 -14.76
C ALA A 240 0.39 -2.64 -13.59
N ASN A 241 -0.46 -3.39 -12.89
CA ASN A 241 0.00 -4.32 -11.85
C ASN A 241 0.63 -5.56 -12.49
N ASP A 242 0.13 -5.96 -13.65
CA ASP A 242 0.67 -7.06 -14.43
C ASP A 242 0.24 -6.96 -15.90
N VAL A 243 1.00 -7.62 -16.77
CA VAL A 243 0.71 -7.74 -18.20
C VAL A 243 0.71 -9.22 -18.52
N MET A 244 -0.39 -9.70 -19.10
CA MET A 244 -0.59 -11.12 -19.38
C MET A 244 -0.97 -11.34 -20.84
N THR A 245 -0.55 -12.48 -21.39
CA THR A 245 -1.01 -12.88 -22.73
C THR A 245 -2.39 -13.51 -22.67
N LEU A 246 -3.17 -13.36 -23.73
CA LEU A 246 -4.41 -14.12 -23.93
C LEU A 246 -4.18 -15.64 -24.02
N ARG A 247 -2.94 -16.07 -24.29
CA ARG A 247 -2.53 -17.48 -24.27
C ARG A 247 -2.19 -18.01 -22.88
N SER A 248 -2.23 -17.16 -21.84
CA SER A 248 -2.03 -17.59 -20.46
C SER A 248 -3.05 -18.65 -20.09
N THR A 249 -2.62 -19.63 -19.28
CA THR A 249 -3.54 -20.69 -18.88
C THR A 249 -4.57 -20.16 -17.88
N ARG A 250 -5.67 -20.88 -17.74
CA ARG A 250 -6.68 -20.61 -16.69
C ARG A 250 -6.06 -20.57 -15.30
N ALA A 251 -5.11 -21.45 -15.02
CA ALA A 251 -4.45 -21.50 -13.72
C ALA A 251 -3.58 -20.27 -13.44
N ASP A 252 -2.89 -19.76 -14.46
CA ASP A 252 -2.04 -18.56 -14.37
C ASP A 252 -2.88 -17.30 -14.11
N LEU A 253 -3.95 -17.11 -14.89
CA LEU A 253 -4.87 -15.98 -14.72
C LEU A 253 -5.56 -16.01 -13.35
N PHE A 254 -6.06 -17.19 -12.94
CA PHE A 254 -6.70 -17.37 -11.64
C PHE A 254 -5.77 -16.99 -10.49
N LEU A 255 -4.52 -17.45 -10.53
CA LEU A 255 -3.53 -17.20 -9.48
C LEU A 255 -3.23 -15.70 -9.34
N ARG A 256 -2.93 -15.01 -10.44
CA ARG A 256 -2.56 -13.59 -10.45
C ARG A 256 -3.70 -12.68 -10.01
N LEU A 257 -4.92 -12.94 -10.50
CA LEU A 257 -6.10 -12.21 -10.05
C LEU A 257 -6.39 -12.45 -8.57
N THR A 258 -6.28 -13.70 -8.11
CA THR A 258 -6.50 -14.02 -6.69
C THR A 258 -5.52 -13.28 -5.79
N ILE A 259 -4.25 -13.18 -6.18
CA ILE A 259 -3.23 -12.40 -5.45
C ILE A 259 -3.61 -10.92 -5.43
N GLY A 260 -3.93 -10.32 -6.58
CA GLY A 260 -4.33 -8.90 -6.67
C GLY A 260 -5.56 -8.57 -5.82
N ILE A 261 -6.62 -9.37 -5.93
CA ILE A 261 -7.85 -9.24 -5.14
C ILE A 261 -7.54 -9.36 -3.64
N ARG A 262 -6.77 -10.39 -3.24
CA ARG A 262 -6.41 -10.62 -1.83
C ARG A 262 -5.67 -9.41 -1.25
N THR A 263 -4.68 -8.91 -1.97
CA THR A 263 -3.86 -7.77 -1.54
C THR A 263 -4.71 -6.50 -1.43
N ARG A 264 -5.60 -6.23 -2.40
CA ARG A 264 -6.51 -5.07 -2.35
C ARG A 264 -7.48 -5.13 -1.18
N ARG A 265 -8.09 -6.30 -0.95
CA ARG A 265 -9.02 -6.52 0.18
C ARG A 265 -8.33 -6.39 1.52
N LEU A 266 -7.12 -6.94 1.63
CA LEU A 266 -6.30 -6.83 2.82
C LEU A 266 -5.97 -5.35 3.11
N ASP A 267 -5.52 -4.59 2.11
CA ASP A 267 -5.22 -3.16 2.27
C ASP A 267 -6.45 -2.39 2.76
N ARG A 268 -7.61 -2.60 2.12
CA ARG A 268 -8.85 -1.94 2.52
C ARG A 268 -9.26 -2.30 3.95
N SER A 269 -9.22 -3.58 4.30
CA SER A 269 -9.55 -4.04 5.66
C SER A 269 -8.61 -3.44 6.70
N ILE A 270 -7.31 -3.35 6.40
CA ILE A 270 -6.33 -2.72 7.31
C ILE A 270 -6.62 -1.21 7.44
N GLN A 271 -6.93 -0.51 6.34
CA GLN A 271 -7.28 0.91 6.38
C GLN A 271 -8.52 1.16 7.23
N GLU A 272 -9.56 0.34 7.09
CA GLU A 272 -10.77 0.43 7.89
C GLU A 272 -10.47 0.20 9.39
N THR A 273 -9.65 -0.81 9.71
CA THR A 273 -9.19 -1.05 11.09
C THR A 273 -8.38 0.14 11.63
N LEU A 274 -7.46 0.70 10.85
CA LEU A 274 -6.63 1.84 11.27
C LEU A 274 -7.47 3.07 11.63
N LEU A 275 -8.47 3.38 10.80
CA LEU A 275 -9.39 4.49 11.01
C LEU A 275 -10.27 4.23 12.24
N ALA A 276 -10.87 3.04 12.32
CA ALA A 276 -11.74 2.69 13.44
C ALA A 276 -10.97 2.69 14.78
N CYS A 277 -9.73 2.20 14.78
CA CYS A 277 -8.88 2.27 15.96
C CYS A 277 -8.41 3.70 16.27
N GLN A 278 -8.16 4.55 15.26
CA GLN A 278 -7.87 5.97 15.51
C GLN A 278 -9.03 6.63 16.25
N ASP A 279 -10.25 6.43 15.77
CA ASP A 279 -11.47 7.01 16.38
C ASP A 279 -11.68 6.49 17.81
N ALA A 280 -11.30 5.25 18.11
CA ALA A 280 -11.39 4.67 19.46
C ALA A 280 -10.24 5.06 20.39
N ILE A 281 -9.06 5.38 19.85
CA ILE A 281 -7.91 5.91 20.60
C ILE A 281 -8.16 7.38 20.96
N ASP A 282 -8.77 8.13 20.04
CA ASP A 282 -9.33 9.44 20.32
C ASP A 282 -10.35 9.34 21.47
N ASP A 283 -10.45 10.40 22.26
CA ASP A 283 -11.43 10.56 23.33
C ASP A 283 -12.85 10.34 22.78
N PRO A 284 -13.76 9.68 23.53
CA PRO A 284 -15.14 9.41 23.11
C PRO A 284 -15.95 10.65 22.68
N SER A 285 -15.49 11.85 22.99
CA SER A 285 -16.02 13.11 22.44
C SER A 285 -15.86 13.24 20.91
N GLY A 286 -14.97 12.47 20.27
CA GLY A 286 -14.76 12.49 18.80
C GLY A 286 -14.02 13.74 18.29
N ASP A 287 -13.49 14.56 19.20
CA ASP A 287 -12.84 15.85 18.89
C ASP A 287 -11.39 15.70 18.38
N GLY A 288 -10.89 14.47 18.26
CA GLY A 288 -9.50 14.17 17.86
C GLY A 288 -8.46 14.43 18.95
N VAL A 289 -8.92 14.56 20.20
CA VAL A 289 -8.09 14.65 21.40
C VAL A 289 -7.72 13.24 21.85
N ILE A 290 -6.45 13.00 22.14
CA ILE A 290 -5.95 11.74 22.67
C ILE A 290 -5.52 12.01 24.11
N SER A 291 -6.02 11.23 25.06
CA SER A 291 -5.61 11.37 26.46
C SER A 291 -4.13 11.05 26.63
N SER A 292 -3.49 11.65 27.62
CA SER A 292 -2.07 11.39 27.91
C SER A 292 -1.79 9.90 28.15
N ASP A 293 -2.73 9.18 28.76
CA ASP A 293 -2.57 7.76 29.07
C ASP A 293 -2.79 6.88 27.84
N HIS A 294 -3.77 7.20 26.98
CA HIS A 294 -3.93 6.54 25.69
C HIS A 294 -2.68 6.71 24.82
N PHE A 295 -2.15 7.94 24.74
CA PHE A 295 -0.96 8.23 23.95
C PHE A 295 0.29 7.52 24.49
N LYS A 296 0.49 7.49 25.81
CA LYS A 296 1.60 6.73 26.44
C LYS A 296 1.50 5.24 26.16
N CYS A 297 0.29 4.67 26.27
CA CYS A 297 0.04 3.26 25.95
C CYS A 297 0.38 2.95 24.49
N TYR A 298 -0.14 3.77 23.56
CA TYR A 298 0.17 3.68 22.14
C TYR A 298 1.68 3.74 21.88
N LEU A 299 2.35 4.75 22.42
CA LEU A 299 3.78 4.98 22.17
C LEU A 299 4.65 3.83 22.69
N SER A 300 4.27 3.21 23.80
CA SER A 300 4.93 2.02 24.35
C SER A 300 4.87 0.84 23.36
N HIS A 301 3.67 0.56 22.82
CA HIS A 301 3.48 -0.49 21.81
C HIS A 301 4.19 -0.17 20.50
N ALA A 302 4.07 1.07 20.01
CA ALA A 302 4.73 1.52 18.79
C ALA A 302 6.26 1.37 18.89
N LYS A 303 6.85 1.79 20.02
CA LYS A 303 8.29 1.64 20.28
C LYS A 303 8.72 0.18 20.30
N LYS A 304 7.95 -0.69 20.98
CA LYS A 304 8.23 -2.12 21.06
C LYS A 304 8.18 -2.77 19.67
N THR A 305 7.15 -2.49 18.88
CA THR A 305 7.00 -2.99 17.51
C THR A 305 8.12 -2.51 16.60
N ALA A 306 8.48 -1.23 16.67
CA ALA A 306 9.58 -0.64 15.90
C ALA A 306 10.92 -1.35 16.22
N HIS A 307 11.20 -1.59 17.51
CA HIS A 307 12.40 -2.28 17.95
C HIS A 307 12.43 -3.75 17.48
N LEU A 308 11.34 -4.50 17.69
CA LEU A 308 11.25 -5.91 17.29
C LEU A 308 11.40 -6.13 15.78
N ASN A 309 10.99 -5.16 14.96
CA ASN A 309 11.05 -5.26 13.51
C ASN A 309 12.27 -4.54 12.89
N CYS A 310 13.15 -3.96 13.73
CA CYS A 310 14.27 -3.12 13.31
C CYS A 310 13.83 -2.02 12.32
N LYS A 311 12.73 -1.34 12.63
CA LYS A 311 12.21 -0.23 11.83
C LYS A 311 12.31 1.08 12.62
N PRO A 312 12.60 2.21 11.95
CA PRO A 312 12.62 3.50 12.62
C PRO A 312 11.21 3.94 13.02
N LEU A 313 11.12 4.70 14.10
CA LEU A 313 9.89 5.35 14.55
C LEU A 313 10.20 6.80 14.87
N THR A 314 9.44 7.73 14.31
CA THR A 314 9.65 9.15 14.57
C THR A 314 8.40 9.79 15.16
N VAL A 315 8.58 10.59 16.21
CA VAL A 315 7.52 11.38 16.84
C VAL A 315 7.81 12.86 16.62
N THR A 316 6.80 13.61 16.20
CA THR A 316 6.90 15.05 15.96
C THR A 316 5.85 15.79 16.76
N ARG A 317 6.28 16.78 17.52
CA ARG A 317 5.40 17.79 18.11
C ARG A 317 5.32 19.00 17.18
N LEU A 318 4.11 19.43 16.84
CA LEU A 318 3.84 20.56 15.96
C LEU A 318 3.29 21.73 16.76
N LEU A 319 4.02 22.84 16.76
CA LEU A 319 3.54 24.12 17.26
C LEU A 319 2.88 24.88 16.10
N ILE A 320 1.58 25.10 16.20
CA ILE A 320 0.77 25.74 15.16
C ILE A 320 0.77 27.26 15.36
N GLN A 321 0.97 27.99 14.27
CA GLN A 321 0.94 29.46 14.24
C GLN A 321 0.29 29.96 12.94
N THR A 322 -0.08 31.24 12.90
CA THR A 322 -0.51 31.89 11.66
C THR A 322 0.69 32.13 10.75
N HIS A 323 0.51 32.01 9.43
CA HIS A 323 1.60 32.20 8.47
C HIS A 323 1.86 33.68 8.17
N ASP A 324 0.79 34.46 7.95
CA ASP A 324 0.87 35.82 7.40
C ASP A 324 1.10 36.90 8.48
N GLY A 325 1.42 36.51 9.72
CA GLY A 325 1.75 37.46 10.79
C GLY A 325 0.58 38.29 11.34
N GLU A 326 -0.64 38.17 10.80
CA GLU A 326 -1.89 38.65 11.41
C GLU A 326 -2.17 37.82 12.68
N ASN A 327 -1.46 38.13 13.76
CA ASN A 327 -1.67 37.58 15.08
C ASN A 327 -2.77 38.40 15.79
N ASP A 328 -3.96 38.47 15.18
CA ASP A 328 -5.13 39.27 15.62
C ASP A 328 -5.75 38.72 16.94
N GLY A 329 -4.94 38.50 17.97
CA GLY A 329 -5.37 38.03 19.28
C GLY A 329 -5.92 36.61 19.31
N VAL A 330 -5.77 35.82 18.24
CA VAL A 330 -6.24 34.43 18.20
C VAL A 330 -5.35 33.56 19.10
N PRO A 331 -5.91 32.90 20.13
CA PRO A 331 -5.13 32.02 20.99
C PRO A 331 -4.55 30.84 20.21
N ALA A 332 -3.30 30.45 20.47
CA ALA A 332 -2.66 29.32 19.78
C ALA A 332 -3.51 28.02 19.83
N LYS A 333 -4.18 27.76 20.96
CA LYS A 333 -5.11 26.63 21.14
C LYS A 333 -6.29 26.64 20.15
N ALA A 334 -6.75 27.81 19.71
CA ALA A 334 -7.83 27.92 18.73
C ALA A 334 -7.39 27.48 17.32
N LEU A 335 -6.08 27.45 17.04
CA LEU A 335 -5.53 27.02 15.75
C LEU A 335 -5.34 25.51 15.66
N GLU A 336 -5.22 24.82 16.80
CA GLU A 336 -4.85 23.41 16.88
C GLU A 336 -5.90 22.48 16.24
N ARG A 337 -7.19 22.71 16.52
CA ARG A 337 -8.29 21.91 15.92
C ARG A 337 -8.37 22.08 14.40
N PRO A 338 -8.39 23.31 13.83
CA PRO A 338 -8.32 23.47 12.39
C PRO A 338 -7.06 22.87 11.76
N ALA A 339 -5.90 22.99 12.41
CA ALA A 339 -4.67 22.34 11.95
C ALA A 339 -4.78 20.82 11.97
N LEU A 340 -5.35 20.22 13.03
CA LEU A 340 -5.57 18.77 13.11
C LEU A 340 -6.41 18.27 11.93
N ARG A 341 -7.48 18.97 11.57
CA ARG A 341 -8.33 18.62 10.41
C ARG A 341 -7.55 18.62 9.09
N LEU A 342 -6.65 19.58 8.90
CA LEU A 342 -5.76 19.59 7.74
C LEU A 342 -4.76 18.42 7.82
N LEU A 343 -4.10 18.24 8.96
CA LEU A 343 -3.08 17.21 9.14
C LEU A 343 -3.62 15.80 8.90
N ARG A 344 -4.82 15.48 9.39
CA ARG A 344 -5.48 14.18 9.14
C ARG A 344 -5.71 13.88 7.65
N ARG A 345 -5.79 14.91 6.80
CA ARG A 345 -5.91 14.76 5.33
C ARG A 345 -4.55 14.67 4.62
N LEU A 346 -3.49 15.17 5.25
CA LEU A 346 -2.14 15.28 4.66
C LEU A 346 -1.21 14.14 5.09
N CYS A 347 -1.41 13.64 6.30
CA CYS A 347 -0.72 12.47 6.83
C CYS A 347 -1.30 11.19 6.24
N ARG A 348 -0.50 10.13 6.27
CA ARG A 348 -0.92 8.82 5.80
C ARG A 348 -1.85 8.19 6.85
N VAL A 349 -2.65 7.21 6.44
CA VAL A 349 -3.59 6.53 7.35
C VAL A 349 -2.85 5.74 8.45
N GLU A 350 -1.66 5.25 8.13
CA GLU A 350 -0.74 4.62 9.08
C GLU A 350 -0.04 5.60 10.03
N ASP A 351 -0.08 6.90 9.78
CA ASP A 351 0.45 7.90 10.72
C ASP A 351 -0.59 8.14 11.82
N LEU A 352 -0.18 8.24 13.09
CA LEU A 352 -1.07 8.65 14.18
C LEU A 352 -0.98 10.16 14.34
N VAL A 353 -2.11 10.87 14.26
CA VAL A 353 -2.15 12.33 14.44
C VAL A 353 -3.30 12.74 15.35
N GLY A 354 -2.99 13.46 16.43
CA GLY A 354 -3.98 13.89 17.40
C GLY A 354 -3.52 15.05 18.28
N LEU A 355 -4.46 15.59 19.05
CA LEU A 355 -4.20 16.56 20.12
C LEU A 355 -3.94 15.82 21.41
N VAL A 356 -2.71 15.81 21.91
CA VAL A 356 -2.34 15.00 23.08
C VAL A 356 -2.31 15.86 24.33
N GLY A 357 -3.36 15.79 25.15
CA GLY A 357 -3.48 16.55 26.41
C GLY A 357 -3.00 18.00 26.26
N ASP A 358 -2.09 18.43 27.14
CA ASP A 358 -1.46 19.77 27.07
C ASP A 358 -0.23 19.84 26.14
N ALA A 359 0.20 18.72 25.54
CA ALA A 359 1.33 18.72 24.61
C ALA A 359 0.98 19.37 23.26
N GLY A 360 -0.30 19.46 22.91
CA GLY A 360 -0.79 20.02 21.66
C GLY A 360 -0.76 19.00 20.52
N VAL A 361 -0.53 19.47 19.30
CA VAL A 361 -0.57 18.61 18.10
C VAL A 361 0.67 17.69 18.05
N ILE A 362 0.43 16.39 18.00
CA ILE A 362 1.47 15.36 17.82
C ILE A 362 1.18 14.54 16.58
N ALA A 363 2.23 14.23 15.82
CA ALA A 363 2.23 13.25 14.74
C ALA A 363 3.27 12.17 15.02
N VAL A 364 2.89 10.90 14.88
CA VAL A 364 3.79 9.74 14.96
C VAL A 364 3.86 9.11 13.58
N PHE A 365 5.08 8.88 13.10
CA PHE A 365 5.40 8.32 11.78
C PHE A 365 6.06 6.95 11.94
N PRO A 366 5.29 5.85 11.82
CA PRO A 366 5.85 4.50 11.80
C PRO A 366 6.77 4.29 10.60
N THR A 367 7.77 3.42 10.75
CA THR A 367 8.75 3.04 9.71
C THR A 367 9.41 4.23 9.00
N THR A 368 9.50 5.37 9.68
CA THR A 368 10.01 6.63 9.14
C THR A 368 11.16 7.11 10.01
N ASP A 369 12.30 7.32 9.38
CA ASP A 369 13.49 7.92 10.00
C ASP A 369 13.36 9.45 10.09
N GLU A 370 14.35 10.07 10.71
CA GLU A 370 14.37 11.52 10.92
C GLU A 370 14.38 12.32 9.60
N ALA A 371 15.14 11.85 8.60
CA ALA A 371 15.19 12.48 7.28
C ALA A 371 13.82 12.43 6.57
N GLY A 372 13.16 11.28 6.62
CA GLY A 372 11.81 11.08 6.10
C GLY A 372 10.78 11.95 6.81
N ALA A 373 10.86 12.07 8.14
CA ALA A 373 9.99 12.95 8.92
C ALA A 373 10.18 14.43 8.53
N HIS A 374 11.42 14.90 8.36
CA HIS A 374 11.69 16.25 7.87
C HIS A 374 11.08 16.52 6.48
N LEU A 375 11.11 15.53 5.58
CA LEU A 375 10.47 15.66 4.27
C LEU A 375 8.94 15.72 4.40
N ALA A 376 8.35 14.87 5.24
CA ALA A 376 6.91 14.89 5.51
C ALA A 376 6.45 16.23 6.09
N ILE A 377 7.17 16.76 7.09
CA ILE A 377 6.89 18.06 7.70
C ILE A 377 7.02 19.21 6.69
N ARG A 378 8.06 19.21 5.82
CA ARG A 378 8.19 20.23 4.77
C ARG A 378 6.99 20.25 3.84
N ARG A 379 6.51 19.06 3.42
CA ARG A 379 5.31 18.94 2.60
C ARG A 379 4.06 19.44 3.33
N ILE A 380 3.87 19.03 4.58
CA ILE A 380 2.75 19.47 5.43
C ILE A 380 2.73 21.00 5.53
N ARG A 381 3.86 21.62 5.88
CA ARG A 381 3.98 23.08 5.98
C ARG A 381 3.67 23.78 4.65
N SER A 382 4.16 23.24 3.53
CA SER A 382 3.87 23.78 2.20
C SER A 382 2.37 23.82 1.93
N VAL A 383 1.63 22.76 2.27
CA VAL A 383 0.18 22.74 2.08
C VAL A 383 -0.54 23.65 3.08
N MET A 384 -0.15 23.65 4.36
CA MET A 384 -0.75 24.52 5.38
C MET A 384 -0.63 26.01 5.05
N ARG A 385 0.51 26.45 4.52
CA ARG A 385 0.75 27.85 4.10
C ARG A 385 -0.07 28.26 2.89
N ASN A 386 -0.47 27.30 2.06
CA ASN A 386 -1.23 27.55 0.83
C ASN A 386 -2.72 27.21 0.97
N THR A 387 -3.14 26.62 2.09
CA THR A 387 -4.53 26.25 2.34
C THR A 387 -5.16 27.20 3.36
N PRO A 388 -6.03 28.13 2.94
CA PRO A 388 -6.78 28.97 3.87
C PRO A 388 -7.71 28.12 4.74
N VAL A 389 -7.78 28.44 6.02
CA VAL A 389 -8.67 27.81 7.00
C VAL A 389 -9.51 28.88 7.67
N THR A 390 -10.80 28.62 7.79
CA THR A 390 -11.72 29.48 8.52
C THR A 390 -11.92 28.94 9.93
N LEU A 391 -11.69 29.78 10.94
CA LEU A 391 -11.86 29.40 12.35
C LEU A 391 -13.34 29.32 12.73
N ASP A 392 -14.12 30.36 12.39
CA ASP A 392 -15.56 30.45 12.63
C ASP A 392 -16.29 30.89 11.36
N LEU A 393 -17.54 30.43 11.19
CA LEU A 393 -18.41 30.84 10.08
C LEU A 393 -18.47 32.37 9.96
N GLY A 394 -18.13 32.90 8.79
CA GLY A 394 -18.15 34.34 8.50
C GLY A 394 -16.85 35.10 8.83
N LYS A 395 -15.85 34.47 9.46
CA LYS A 395 -14.53 35.10 9.69
C LYS A 395 -13.63 34.99 8.45
N LYS A 396 -12.68 35.94 8.36
CA LYS A 396 -11.64 35.95 7.31
C LYS A 396 -10.83 34.64 7.37
N PRO A 397 -10.57 33.98 6.23
CA PRO A 397 -9.72 32.81 6.21
C PRO A 397 -8.28 33.18 6.59
N ILE A 398 -7.64 32.32 7.37
CA ILE A 398 -6.24 32.47 7.78
C ILE A 398 -5.41 31.32 7.21
N LYS A 399 -4.13 31.58 6.96
CA LYS A 399 -3.15 30.54 6.60
C LYS A 399 -2.36 30.12 7.84
N LEU A 400 -2.06 28.83 7.92
CA LEU A 400 -1.35 28.25 9.06
C LEU A 400 0.08 27.87 8.67
N ASP A 401 0.98 27.87 9.66
CA ASP A 401 2.29 27.24 9.59
C ASP A 401 2.52 26.38 10.82
N ALA A 402 3.51 25.49 10.75
CA ALA A 402 3.88 24.62 11.86
C ALA A 402 5.39 24.65 12.10
N ILE A 403 5.79 24.79 13.37
CA ILE A 403 7.16 24.56 13.83
C ILE A 403 7.22 23.15 14.42
N ALA A 404 8.11 22.31 13.90
CA ALA A 404 8.21 20.92 14.30
C ALA A 404 9.41 20.69 15.23
N LYS A 405 9.19 19.96 16.33
CA LYS A 405 10.24 19.31 17.11
C LYS A 405 10.15 17.81 16.88
N ILE A 406 11.23 17.22 16.38
CA ILE A 406 11.30 15.82 15.97
C ILE A 406 12.13 15.03 16.98
N ALA A 407 11.66 13.84 17.35
CA ALA A 407 12.41 12.87 18.11
C ALA A 407 12.32 11.52 17.39
N SER A 408 13.47 10.91 17.11
CA SER A 408 13.57 9.62 16.44
C SER A 408 13.95 8.53 17.46
N VAL A 409 13.26 7.40 17.39
CA VAL A 409 13.73 6.14 17.96
C VAL A 409 14.37 5.38 16.82
N ASN A 410 15.69 5.51 16.71
CA ASN A 410 16.45 4.62 15.85
C ASN A 410 16.49 3.26 16.55
N SER A 411 15.94 2.24 15.89
CA SER A 411 16.34 0.87 16.16
C SER A 411 17.79 0.73 15.68
N ALA A 412 18.74 1.26 16.46
CA ALA A 412 20.13 0.91 16.27
C ALA A 412 20.23 -0.62 16.45
N ALA A 413 20.90 -1.25 15.49
CA ALA A 413 21.26 -2.67 15.52
C ALA A 413 22.15 -2.99 16.72
#